data_AF-A0A4Y7TFW6-F1
#
_entry.id   AF-A0A4Y7TFW6-F1
#
_cell.length_a   1.000
_cell.length_b   1.000
_cell.length_c   1.000
_cell.angle_alpha   90.00
_cell.angle_beta   90.00
_cell.angle_gamma   90.00
#
_symmetry.space_group_name_H-M   'P 1'
#
loop_
_entity.id
_entity.type
_entity.pdbx_description
1 polymer ?
#
loop_
_entity_poly.entity_id
_entity_poly.type
_entity_poly.pdbx_seq_one_letter_code
_entity_poly.pdbx_strand_id
1 'polypeptide(L)'
;TVDPSTLCPYCDNPLPSSPSPTLRTLLETMAKKSYPDPRPTNVLGRKAPFSTFISVCQRHRFESDILPEAKSKGWPSAIDWKKLAGRIEKLKPKLQLLIDDDSDDGPRARSSAWNEIMELVKEKGSRAATGVKDQFLNFEKTQPGYYGELGSIIIHQTLYDLFPPTSIDVESIAPLGAEEFLQRVLFPEVALRLVMEDQRLKGNSGRREALKILRDSSVYGVAMFPAEQSAEGKYGSGKLGGPSSTRGSGMHGNTKGRLERW
;
A
#
# COMPACT_ATOMS: atom_id res chain seq x y z
N THR A 1 9.99 38.79 -17.98
CA THR A 1 10.65 37.50 -18.27
C THR A 1 10.54 36.65 -17.03
N VAL A 2 10.09 35.39 -17.14
CA VAL A 2 10.03 34.48 -15.97
C VAL A 2 11.46 34.10 -15.59
N ASP A 3 11.77 34.07 -14.29
CA ASP A 3 13.07 33.63 -13.82
C ASP A 3 13.26 32.13 -14.17
N PRO A 4 14.23 31.77 -15.02
CA PRO A 4 14.47 30.38 -15.42
C PRO A 4 14.77 29.45 -14.24
N SER A 5 15.28 29.97 -13.12
CA SER A 5 15.54 29.18 -11.91
C SER A 5 14.26 28.70 -11.21
N THR A 6 13.12 29.33 -11.53
CA THR A 6 11.79 28.94 -11.02
C THR A 6 11.09 27.92 -11.89
N LEU A 7 11.68 27.52 -13.03
CA LEU A 7 11.10 26.57 -13.96
C LEU A 7 11.77 25.19 -13.84
N CYS A 8 10.97 24.14 -14.04
CA CYS A 8 11.50 22.80 -14.15
C CYS A 8 12.38 22.71 -15.41
N PRO A 9 13.64 22.26 -15.30
CA PRO A 9 14.56 22.21 -16.45
C PRO A 9 14.12 21.24 -17.55
N TYR A 10 13.15 20.35 -17.29
CA TYR A 10 12.75 19.30 -18.23
C TYR A 10 11.39 19.56 -18.91
N CYS A 11 10.42 20.15 -18.21
CA CYS A 11 9.06 20.36 -18.72
C CYS A 11 8.62 21.83 -18.76
N ASP A 12 9.47 22.76 -18.32
CA ASP A 12 9.24 24.21 -18.30
C ASP A 12 8.06 24.69 -17.44
N ASN A 13 7.38 23.80 -16.71
CA ASN A 13 6.39 24.18 -15.72
C ASN A 13 7.05 24.79 -14.47
N PRO A 14 6.37 25.69 -13.75
CA PRO A 14 6.88 26.25 -12.50
C PRO A 14 7.19 25.17 -11.45
N LEU A 15 8.34 25.31 -10.79
CA LEU A 15 8.70 24.56 -9.59
C LEU A 15 7.93 25.12 -8.37
N PRO A 16 7.72 24.30 -7.32
CA PRO A 16 7.17 24.80 -6.07
C PRO A 16 8.09 25.89 -5.48
N SER A 17 7.51 26.91 -4.85
CA SER A 17 8.26 28.01 -4.25
C SER A 17 9.24 27.57 -3.15
N SER A 18 8.97 26.44 -2.50
CA SER A 18 9.86 25.80 -1.54
C SER A 18 9.99 24.30 -1.84
N PRO A 19 10.92 23.92 -2.74
CA PRO A 19 11.15 22.53 -3.12
C PRO A 19 11.58 21.70 -1.91
N SER A 20 10.96 20.52 -1.74
CA SER A 20 11.34 19.57 -0.69
C SER A 20 12.75 19.03 -0.91
N PRO A 21 13.41 18.50 0.15
CA PRO A 21 14.70 17.84 0.02
C PRO A 21 14.70 16.76 -1.06
N THR A 22 13.61 15.98 -1.17
CA THR A 22 13.46 14.94 -2.21
C THR A 22 13.52 15.52 -3.62
N LEU A 23 12.79 16.61 -3.89
CA LEU A 23 12.79 17.23 -5.22
C LEU A 23 14.15 17.83 -5.56
N ARG A 24 14.83 18.44 -4.58
CA ARG A 24 16.21 18.95 -4.76
C ARG A 24 17.17 17.84 -5.13
N THR A 25 17.16 16.73 -4.39
CA THR A 25 17.99 15.55 -4.69
C THR A 25 17.69 14.97 -6.07
N LEU A 26 16.42 14.89 -6.47
CA LEU A 26 16.02 14.42 -7.80
C LEU A 26 16.54 15.35 -8.90
N LEU A 27 16.38 16.67 -8.75
CA LEU A 27 16.88 17.67 -9.68
C LEU A 27 18.40 17.54 -9.87
N GLU A 28 19.16 17.46 -8.77
CA GLU A 28 20.62 17.31 -8.78
C GLU A 28 21.06 15.99 -9.42
N THR A 29 20.39 14.89 -9.07
CA THR A 29 20.74 13.55 -9.59
C THR A 29 20.46 13.44 -11.07
N MET A 30 19.33 13.98 -11.55
CA MET A 30 19.00 13.94 -12.97
C MET A 30 19.77 14.98 -13.79
N ALA A 31 20.20 16.09 -13.17
CA ALA A 31 21.11 17.02 -13.82
C ALA A 31 22.41 16.31 -14.25
N LYS A 32 22.95 15.40 -13.43
CA LYS A 32 24.15 14.61 -13.77
C LYS A 32 23.95 13.63 -14.93
N LYS A 33 22.70 13.25 -15.22
CA LYS A 33 22.32 12.27 -16.27
C LYS A 33 21.73 12.93 -17.53
N SER A 34 21.72 14.25 -17.58
CA SER A 34 21.16 15.04 -18.67
C SER A 34 22.18 16.03 -19.20
N TYR A 35 21.91 16.66 -20.34
CA TYR A 35 22.76 17.69 -20.93
C TYR A 35 21.98 19.02 -21.08
N PRO A 36 22.68 20.17 -21.08
CA PRO A 36 22.05 21.47 -21.35
C PRO A 36 21.36 21.50 -22.72
N ASP A 37 20.14 22.04 -22.73
CA ASP A 37 19.31 22.22 -23.93
C ASP A 37 18.51 23.53 -23.74
N PRO A 38 19.17 24.70 -23.86
CA PRO A 38 18.57 25.99 -23.58
C PRO A 38 17.42 26.27 -24.54
N ARG A 39 16.27 26.72 -24.01
CA ARG A 39 15.08 27.08 -24.80
C ARG A 39 14.76 28.56 -24.63
N PRO A 40 14.08 29.22 -25.60
CA PRO A 40 13.71 30.64 -25.48
C PRO A 40 12.89 30.96 -24.21
N THR A 41 12.07 30.01 -23.76
CA THR A 41 11.26 30.10 -22.55
C THR A 41 12.01 29.69 -21.28
N ASN A 42 13.10 28.92 -21.40
CA ASN A 42 13.87 28.38 -20.29
C ASN A 42 15.34 28.18 -20.70
N VAL A 43 16.17 29.19 -20.43
CA VAL A 43 17.62 29.11 -20.74
C VAL A 43 18.37 28.08 -19.90
N LEU A 44 17.77 27.60 -18.79
CA LEU A 44 18.28 26.51 -17.96
C LEU A 44 17.71 25.14 -18.37
N GLY A 45 17.04 25.07 -19.52
CA GLY A 45 16.50 23.85 -20.08
C GLY A 45 17.55 22.74 -20.22
N ARG A 46 17.10 21.50 -19.99
CA ARG A 46 17.91 20.29 -20.10
C ARG A 46 17.16 19.23 -20.89
N LYS A 47 17.91 18.27 -21.44
CA LYS A 47 17.39 17.14 -22.20
C LYS A 47 17.96 15.82 -21.72
N ALA A 48 17.10 14.82 -21.65
CA ALA A 48 17.39 13.42 -21.32
C ALA A 48 16.23 12.53 -21.80
N PRO A 49 16.41 11.20 -21.87
CA PRO A 49 15.31 10.27 -22.08
C PRO A 49 14.21 10.48 -21.03
N PHE A 50 12.95 10.28 -21.42
CA PHE A 50 11.78 10.48 -20.54
C PHE A 50 11.90 9.71 -19.22
N SER A 51 12.32 8.44 -19.28
CA SER A 51 12.55 7.59 -18.10
C SER A 51 13.59 8.14 -17.13
N THR A 52 14.46 9.05 -17.57
CA THR A 52 15.47 9.68 -16.71
C THR A 52 14.85 10.79 -15.87
N PHE A 53 14.05 11.68 -16.44
CA PHE A 53 13.58 12.87 -15.72
C PHE A 53 12.13 12.79 -15.23
N ILE A 54 11.36 11.76 -15.60
CA ILE A 54 9.93 11.67 -15.26
C ILE A 54 9.65 11.77 -13.76
N SER A 55 10.51 11.21 -12.91
CA SER A 55 10.38 11.31 -11.45
C SER A 55 10.49 12.75 -10.93
N VAL A 56 11.32 13.59 -11.57
CA VAL A 56 11.39 15.03 -11.27
C VAL A 56 10.04 15.68 -11.59
N CYS A 57 9.51 15.42 -12.79
CA CYS A 57 8.24 15.98 -13.25
C CYS A 57 7.06 15.57 -12.36
N GLN A 58 6.99 14.29 -12.01
CA GLN A 58 5.98 13.77 -11.09
C GLN A 58 6.10 14.43 -9.71
N ARG A 59 7.32 14.54 -9.17
CA ARG A 59 7.54 15.09 -7.83
C ARG A 59 7.24 16.58 -7.73
N HIS A 60 7.69 17.41 -8.67
CA HIS A 60 7.41 18.84 -8.57
C HIS A 60 5.93 19.14 -8.81
N ARG A 61 5.24 18.40 -9.69
CA ARG A 61 3.78 18.52 -9.85
C ARG A 61 3.05 18.15 -8.57
N PHE A 62 3.47 17.06 -7.92
CA PHE A 62 2.93 16.69 -6.60
C PHE A 62 3.12 17.81 -5.58
N GLU A 63 4.31 18.40 -5.49
CA GLU A 63 4.61 19.47 -4.52
C GLU A 63 3.89 20.79 -4.83
N SER A 64 3.66 21.09 -6.11
CA SER A 64 2.97 22.31 -6.55
C SER A 64 1.45 22.21 -6.44
N ASP A 65 0.86 21.06 -6.78
CA ASP A 65 -0.59 20.94 -6.96
C ASP A 65 -1.25 20.16 -5.82
N ILE A 66 -0.72 18.97 -5.52
CA ILE A 66 -1.39 17.99 -4.64
C ILE A 66 -1.05 18.23 -3.17
N LEU A 67 0.21 18.53 -2.86
CA LEU A 67 0.67 18.73 -1.49
C LEU A 67 -0.01 19.91 -0.78
N PRO A 68 -0.25 21.08 -1.42
CA PRO A 68 -1.01 22.16 -0.79
C PRO A 68 -2.46 21.77 -0.48
N GLU A 69 -3.13 21.06 -1.38
CA GLU A 69 -4.50 20.57 -1.17
C GLU A 69 -4.55 19.54 -0.04
N ALA A 70 -3.60 18.61 0.01
CA ALA A 70 -3.52 17.62 1.09
C ALA A 70 -3.33 18.30 2.46
N LYS A 71 -2.49 19.34 2.52
CA LYS A 71 -2.30 20.15 3.73
C LYS A 71 -3.57 20.88 4.15
N SER A 72 -4.32 21.47 3.23
CA SER A 72 -5.57 22.15 3.55
C SER A 72 -6.65 21.17 4.03
N LYS A 73 -6.64 19.93 3.54
CA LYS A 73 -7.49 18.83 4.01
C LYS A 73 -7.00 18.18 5.31
N GLY A 74 -5.84 18.57 5.84
CA GLY A 74 -5.29 18.03 7.08
C GLY A 74 -4.79 16.58 6.96
N TRP A 75 -4.39 16.12 5.77
CA TRP A 75 -3.77 14.81 5.61
C TRP A 75 -2.35 14.78 6.18
N PRO A 76 -1.93 13.67 6.80
CA PRO A 76 -0.66 13.62 7.52
C PRO A 76 0.53 13.69 6.56
N SER A 77 1.43 14.66 6.79
CA SER A 77 2.72 14.75 6.11
C SER A 77 3.81 13.87 6.72
N ALA A 78 3.53 13.25 7.87
CA ALA A 78 4.41 12.30 8.54
C ALA A 78 3.57 11.26 9.28
N ILE A 79 3.99 10.00 9.23
CA ILE A 79 3.36 8.87 9.91
C ILE A 79 4.42 8.19 10.79
N ASP A 80 4.05 7.84 12.03
CA ASP A 80 4.90 7.04 12.90
C ASP A 80 4.81 5.55 12.50
N TRP A 81 5.56 5.19 11.45
CA TRP A 81 5.56 3.84 10.87
C TRP A 81 5.92 2.75 11.88
N LYS A 82 6.73 3.06 12.91
CA LYS A 82 7.10 2.10 13.96
C LYS A 82 5.90 1.67 14.80
N LYS A 83 4.88 2.52 14.90
CA LYS A 83 3.66 2.23 15.66
C LYS A 83 2.53 1.67 14.79
N LEU A 84 2.66 1.70 13.47
CA LEU A 84 1.58 1.33 12.56
C LEU A 84 1.15 -0.13 12.75
N ALA A 85 2.08 -1.08 12.81
CA ALA A 85 1.77 -2.50 13.07
C ALA A 85 0.98 -2.67 14.38
N GLY A 86 1.44 -2.05 15.48
CA GLY A 86 0.75 -2.11 16.77
C GLY A 86 -0.64 -1.45 16.78
N ARG A 87 -0.91 -0.49 15.88
CA ARG A 87 -2.28 0.04 15.69
C ARG A 87 -3.18 -0.99 14.99
N ILE A 88 -2.65 -1.70 13.99
CA ILE A 88 -3.36 -2.73 13.24
C ILE A 88 -3.64 -3.95 14.12
N GLU A 89 -2.68 -4.39 14.94
CA GLU A 89 -2.87 -5.48 15.91
C GLU A 89 -4.02 -5.20 16.87
N LYS A 90 -4.20 -3.95 17.32
CA LYS A 90 -5.34 -3.55 18.17
C LYS A 90 -6.69 -3.66 17.44
N LEU A 91 -6.70 -3.70 16.11
CA LEU A 91 -7.91 -3.92 15.32
C LEU A 91 -8.27 -5.40 15.23
N LYS A 92 -7.38 -6.35 15.60
CA LYS A 92 -7.60 -7.80 15.45
C LYS A 92 -8.99 -8.26 15.89
N PRO A 93 -9.52 -7.90 17.09
CA PRO A 93 -10.85 -8.36 17.50
C PRO A 93 -11.96 -7.90 16.55
N LYS A 94 -11.85 -6.67 16.01
CA LYS A 94 -12.84 -6.11 15.08
C LYS A 94 -12.74 -6.72 13.68
N LEU A 95 -11.55 -7.14 13.28
CA LEU A 95 -11.31 -7.81 12.00
C LEU A 95 -11.76 -9.28 12.06
N GLN A 96 -11.51 -9.96 13.18
CA GLN A 96 -12.00 -11.32 13.42
C GLN A 96 -13.53 -11.39 13.33
N LEU A 97 -14.23 -10.39 13.87
CA LEU A 97 -15.69 -10.27 13.72
C LEU A 97 -16.16 -10.19 12.27
N LEU A 98 -15.32 -9.86 11.29
CA LEU A 98 -15.69 -9.89 9.87
C LEU A 98 -15.50 -11.28 9.28
N ILE A 99 -14.49 -12.03 9.74
CA ILE A 99 -14.20 -13.40 9.32
C ILE A 99 -15.29 -14.35 9.83
N ASP A 100 -15.67 -14.17 11.09
CA ASP A 100 -16.62 -15.05 11.79
C ASP A 100 -18.09 -14.72 11.49
N ASP A 101 -18.36 -13.63 10.77
CA ASP A 101 -19.74 -13.18 10.50
C ASP A 101 -20.44 -14.05 9.44
N ASP A 102 -21.50 -14.72 9.86
CA ASP A 102 -22.40 -15.52 9.03
C ASP A 102 -23.81 -14.91 8.94
N SER A 103 -24.01 -13.69 9.45
CA SER A 103 -25.32 -13.04 9.56
C SER A 103 -25.57 -11.97 8.48
N ASP A 104 -26.83 -11.85 8.04
CA ASP A 104 -27.24 -10.88 7.02
C ASP A 104 -27.15 -9.42 7.48
N ASP A 105 -27.18 -9.16 8.79
CA ASP A 105 -27.13 -7.81 9.40
C ASP A 105 -25.87 -7.56 10.25
N GLY A 106 -24.88 -8.45 10.11
CA GLY A 106 -23.67 -8.46 10.92
C GLY A 106 -22.62 -7.40 10.59
N PRO A 107 -21.43 -7.49 11.23
CA PRO A 107 -20.28 -6.65 10.93
C PRO A 107 -19.92 -6.56 9.43
N ARG A 108 -20.05 -7.65 8.68
CA ARG A 108 -19.70 -7.77 7.27
C ARG A 108 -20.70 -7.04 6.37
N ALA A 109 -21.99 -7.04 6.71
CA ALA A 109 -23.00 -6.23 6.03
C ALA A 109 -22.72 -4.71 6.08
N ARG A 110 -21.92 -4.27 7.07
CA ARG A 110 -21.47 -2.86 7.20
C ARG A 110 -20.11 -2.60 6.52
N SER A 111 -19.50 -3.62 5.93
CA SER A 111 -18.25 -3.49 5.17
C SER A 111 -18.53 -3.03 3.75
N SER A 112 -18.16 -1.78 3.43
CA SER A 112 -18.26 -1.27 2.06
C SER A 112 -17.45 -2.13 1.08
N ALA A 113 -16.29 -2.63 1.53
CA ALA A 113 -15.45 -3.49 0.72
C ALA A 113 -16.10 -4.84 0.42
N TRP A 114 -16.73 -5.47 1.42
CA TRP A 114 -17.49 -6.70 1.20
C TRP A 114 -18.68 -6.48 0.27
N ASN A 115 -19.48 -5.44 0.54
CA ASN A 115 -20.69 -5.16 -0.22
C ASN A 115 -20.37 -4.88 -1.70
N GLU A 116 -19.31 -4.12 -1.99
CA GLU A 116 -18.86 -3.87 -3.35
C GLU A 116 -18.45 -5.16 -4.09
N ILE A 117 -17.83 -6.11 -3.39
CA ILE A 117 -17.48 -7.41 -3.97
C ILE A 117 -18.74 -8.25 -4.19
N MET A 118 -19.66 -8.28 -3.23
CA MET A 118 -20.90 -9.06 -3.37
C MET A 118 -21.80 -8.53 -4.48
N GLU A 119 -21.86 -7.21 -4.67
CA GLU A 119 -22.51 -6.59 -5.83
C GLU A 119 -21.86 -7.06 -7.14
N LEU A 120 -20.53 -7.09 -7.20
CA LEU A 120 -19.80 -7.55 -8.37
C LEU A 120 -20.02 -9.05 -8.66
N VAL A 121 -20.05 -9.88 -7.60
CA VAL A 121 -20.37 -11.31 -7.69
C VAL A 121 -21.79 -11.50 -8.21
N LYS A 122 -22.75 -10.71 -7.74
CA LYS A 122 -24.14 -10.76 -8.21
C LYS A 122 -24.26 -10.39 -9.69
N GLU A 123 -23.50 -9.40 -10.14
CA GLU A 123 -23.53 -8.92 -11.54
C GLU A 123 -22.84 -9.90 -12.51
N LYS A 124 -21.65 -10.40 -12.15
CA LYS A 124 -20.75 -11.11 -13.07
C LYS A 124 -20.52 -12.59 -12.73
N GLY A 125 -20.99 -13.04 -11.58
CA GLY A 125 -20.67 -14.35 -11.01
C GLY A 125 -19.32 -14.36 -10.28
N SER A 126 -19.16 -15.30 -9.34
CA SER A 126 -17.99 -15.37 -8.44
C SER A 126 -16.65 -15.45 -9.19
N ARG A 127 -16.53 -16.30 -10.23
CA ARG A 127 -15.27 -16.50 -10.98
C ARG A 127 -14.81 -15.25 -11.71
N ALA A 128 -15.73 -14.46 -12.23
CA ALA A 128 -15.38 -13.21 -12.91
C ALA A 128 -15.00 -12.13 -11.89
N ALA A 129 -15.82 -11.97 -10.84
CA ALA A 129 -15.62 -10.96 -9.80
C ALA A 129 -14.31 -11.13 -9.01
N THR A 130 -13.84 -12.38 -8.87
CA THR A 130 -12.56 -12.73 -8.20
C THR A 130 -11.37 -12.77 -9.15
N GLY A 131 -11.59 -12.68 -10.47
CA GLY A 131 -10.55 -12.81 -11.49
C GLY A 131 -9.58 -11.62 -11.56
N VAL A 132 -8.37 -11.88 -12.05
CA VAL A 132 -7.27 -10.90 -12.18
C VAL A 132 -7.67 -9.63 -12.94
N LYS A 133 -8.52 -9.75 -13.96
CA LYS A 133 -9.02 -8.59 -14.72
C LYS A 133 -9.81 -7.63 -13.84
N ASP A 134 -10.74 -8.14 -13.03
CA ASP A 134 -11.52 -7.31 -12.10
C ASP A 134 -10.67 -6.83 -10.91
N GLN A 135 -9.63 -7.57 -10.52
CA GLN A 135 -8.64 -7.09 -9.56
C GLN A 135 -7.90 -5.86 -10.08
N PHE A 136 -7.46 -5.87 -11.33
CA PHE A 136 -6.80 -4.73 -11.95
C PHE A 136 -7.74 -3.52 -12.06
N LEU A 137 -8.98 -3.72 -12.49
CA LEU A 137 -9.97 -2.63 -12.63
C LEU A 137 -10.37 -1.99 -11.30
N ASN A 138 -10.22 -2.70 -10.18
CA ASN A 138 -10.60 -2.20 -8.85
C ASN A 138 -9.39 -1.91 -7.95
N PHE A 139 -8.16 -1.90 -8.50
CA PHE A 139 -6.93 -1.69 -7.73
C PHE A 139 -6.91 -0.34 -6.99
N GLU A 140 -7.52 0.71 -7.57
CA GLU A 140 -7.65 2.01 -6.93
C GLU A 140 -8.51 1.97 -5.66
N LYS A 141 -9.49 1.05 -5.61
CA LYS A 141 -10.38 0.88 -4.45
C LYS A 141 -9.70 0.17 -3.28
N THR A 142 -8.60 -0.54 -3.54
CA THR A 142 -7.80 -1.23 -2.53
C THR A 142 -6.55 -0.43 -2.15
N GLN A 143 -6.48 0.86 -2.48
CA GLN A 143 -5.38 1.71 -2.00
C GLN A 143 -5.59 2.13 -0.54
N PRO A 144 -4.52 2.23 0.26
CA PRO A 144 -4.64 2.59 1.68
C PRO A 144 -4.76 4.12 1.89
N GLY A 145 -5.14 4.89 0.87
CA GLY A 145 -5.22 6.35 0.90
C GLY A 145 -3.87 7.00 1.19
N TYR A 146 -3.86 8.01 2.07
CA TYR A 146 -2.65 8.75 2.43
C TYR A 146 -1.56 7.91 3.09
N TYR A 147 -1.80 6.64 3.42
CA TYR A 147 -0.77 5.72 3.91
C TYR A 147 0.20 5.28 2.82
N GLY A 148 -0.17 5.40 1.54
CA GLY A 148 0.72 5.11 0.41
C GLY A 148 1.23 3.67 0.35
N GLU A 149 2.27 3.45 -0.44
CA GLU A 149 2.85 2.12 -0.67
C GLU A 149 3.53 1.57 0.58
N LEU A 150 4.22 2.43 1.34
CA LEU A 150 4.87 2.01 2.58
C LEU A 150 3.85 1.51 3.62
N GLY A 151 2.73 2.21 3.76
CA GLY A 151 1.63 1.76 4.61
C GLY A 151 1.00 0.48 4.09
N SER A 152 0.86 0.32 2.76
CA SER A 152 0.38 -0.92 2.15
C SER A 152 1.22 -2.14 2.57
N ILE A 153 2.55 -2.04 2.48
CA ILE A 153 3.48 -3.11 2.87
C ILE A 153 3.28 -3.50 4.34
N ILE A 154 3.22 -2.51 5.24
CA ILE A 154 3.07 -2.77 6.68
C ILE A 154 1.68 -3.37 6.97
N ILE A 155 0.62 -2.87 6.34
CA ILE A 155 -0.73 -3.39 6.52
C ILE A 155 -0.82 -4.84 6.06
N HIS A 156 -0.32 -5.15 4.85
CA HIS A 156 -0.30 -6.51 4.34
C HIS A 156 0.49 -7.43 5.27
N GLN A 157 1.75 -7.10 5.58
CA GLN A 157 2.57 -7.94 6.45
C GLN A 157 1.88 -8.23 7.79
N THR A 158 1.36 -7.18 8.44
CA THR A 158 0.67 -7.34 9.74
C THR A 158 -0.60 -8.18 9.62
N LEU A 159 -1.36 -8.06 8.53
CA LEU A 159 -2.55 -8.87 8.32
C LEU A 159 -2.23 -10.37 8.14
N TYR A 160 -1.18 -10.71 7.40
CA TYR A 160 -0.78 -12.11 7.20
C TYR A 160 -0.22 -12.72 8.48
N ASP A 161 0.46 -11.92 9.30
CA ASP A 161 0.92 -12.38 10.62
C ASP A 161 -0.25 -12.60 11.59
N LEU A 162 -1.28 -11.75 11.53
CA LEU A 162 -2.47 -11.86 12.38
C LEU A 162 -3.44 -12.96 11.96
N PHE A 163 -3.60 -13.15 10.65
CA PHE A 163 -4.56 -14.05 10.01
C PHE A 163 -3.89 -14.78 8.84
N PRO A 164 -3.01 -15.76 9.10
CA PRO A 164 -2.44 -16.58 8.04
C PRO A 164 -3.55 -17.16 7.16
N PRO A 165 -3.45 -17.16 5.81
CA PRO A 165 -4.53 -17.65 4.95
C PRO A 165 -4.99 -19.08 5.30
N THR A 166 -4.07 -19.93 5.77
CA THR A 166 -4.36 -21.31 6.20
C THR A 166 -5.17 -21.41 7.49
N SER A 167 -5.30 -20.34 8.27
CA SER A 167 -6.10 -20.33 9.51
C SER A 167 -7.52 -19.79 9.31
N ILE A 168 -7.87 -19.34 8.11
CA ILE A 168 -9.21 -18.82 7.80
C ILE A 168 -10.06 -19.96 7.23
N ASP A 169 -11.23 -20.17 7.83
CA ASP A 169 -12.23 -21.08 7.28
C ASP A 169 -12.85 -20.47 6.02
N VAL A 170 -12.66 -21.12 4.87
CA VAL A 170 -13.11 -20.60 3.57
C VAL A 170 -14.63 -20.65 3.45
N GLU A 171 -15.29 -21.58 4.12
CA GLU A 171 -16.75 -21.69 4.07
C GLU A 171 -17.42 -20.47 4.73
N SER A 172 -16.81 -19.91 5.79
CA SER A 172 -17.35 -18.73 6.47
C SER A 172 -17.20 -17.44 5.68
N ILE A 173 -16.30 -17.40 4.69
CA ILE A 173 -15.99 -16.22 3.85
C ILE A 173 -16.38 -16.41 2.38
N ALA A 174 -17.09 -17.49 2.07
CA ALA A 174 -17.61 -17.74 0.73
C ALA A 174 -18.40 -16.52 0.22
N PRO A 175 -18.27 -16.15 -1.07
CA PRO A 175 -17.64 -16.91 -2.16
C PRO A 175 -16.14 -16.61 -2.36
N LEU A 176 -15.48 -15.94 -1.41
CA LEU A 176 -14.06 -15.58 -1.52
C LEU A 176 -13.16 -16.66 -0.92
N GLY A 177 -11.95 -16.78 -1.47
CA GLY A 177 -10.85 -17.48 -0.80
C GLY A 177 -10.23 -16.61 0.29
N ALA A 178 -9.40 -17.23 1.14
CA ALA A 178 -8.75 -16.55 2.26
C ALA A 178 -7.87 -15.37 1.80
N GLU A 179 -7.13 -15.56 0.71
CA GLU A 179 -6.26 -14.54 0.12
C GLU A 179 -7.06 -13.34 -0.38
N GLU A 180 -8.14 -13.60 -1.13
CA GLU A 180 -9.02 -12.54 -1.63
C GLU A 180 -9.72 -11.82 -0.49
N PHE A 181 -10.12 -12.52 0.56
CA PHE A 181 -10.75 -11.90 1.72
C PHE A 181 -9.77 -10.98 2.47
N LEU A 182 -8.52 -11.42 2.67
CA LEU A 182 -7.49 -10.58 3.27
C LEU A 182 -7.24 -9.31 2.45
N GLN A 183 -7.04 -9.46 1.15
CA GLN A 183 -6.66 -8.33 0.28
C GLN A 183 -7.82 -7.39 -0.06
N ARG A 184 -9.04 -7.91 -0.19
CA ARG A 184 -10.18 -7.15 -0.71
C ARG A 184 -11.20 -6.78 0.36
N VAL A 185 -11.13 -7.39 1.55
CA VAL A 185 -12.04 -7.07 2.66
C VAL A 185 -11.26 -6.54 3.86
N LEU A 186 -10.32 -7.32 4.41
CA LEU A 186 -9.63 -6.93 5.63
C LEU A 186 -8.65 -5.78 5.41
N PHE A 187 -7.92 -5.76 4.30
CA PHE A 187 -6.99 -4.67 3.99
C PHE A 187 -7.70 -3.31 3.85
N PRO A 188 -8.75 -3.15 3.00
CA PRO A 188 -9.48 -1.88 2.92
C PRO A 188 -10.13 -1.49 4.25
N GLU A 189 -10.58 -2.48 5.03
CA GLU A 189 -11.16 -2.23 6.35
C GLU A 189 -10.13 -1.70 7.36
N VAL A 190 -8.91 -2.24 7.35
CA VAL A 190 -7.81 -1.72 8.18
C VAL A 190 -7.49 -0.29 7.79
N ALA A 191 -7.29 -0.02 6.50
CA ALA A 191 -6.98 1.32 6.03
C ALA A 191 -8.09 2.31 6.40
N LEU A 192 -9.35 1.94 6.21
CA LEU A 192 -10.50 2.73 6.60
C LEU A 192 -10.53 3.03 8.11
N ARG A 193 -10.27 2.04 8.95
CA ARG A 193 -10.26 2.20 10.42
C ARG A 193 -9.09 3.05 10.92
N LEU A 194 -7.94 2.94 10.29
CA LEU A 194 -6.79 3.81 10.55
C LEU A 194 -7.13 5.26 10.21
N VAL A 195 -7.77 5.51 9.06
CA VAL A 195 -8.26 6.84 8.69
C VAL A 195 -9.28 7.37 9.69
N MET A 196 -10.22 6.53 10.13
CA MET A 196 -11.18 6.91 11.16
C MET A 196 -10.50 7.29 12.48
N GLU A 197 -9.45 6.56 12.89
CA GLU A 197 -8.69 6.86 14.10
C GLU A 197 -7.98 8.21 13.99
N ASP A 198 -7.25 8.45 12.89
CA ASP A 198 -6.47 9.68 12.68
C ASP A 198 -7.36 10.92 12.61
N GLN A 199 -8.52 10.80 11.96
CA GLN A 199 -9.49 11.88 11.77
C GLN A 199 -10.53 11.95 12.90
N ARG A 200 -10.39 11.10 13.94
CA ARG A 200 -11.29 11.01 15.11
C ARG A 200 -12.77 10.82 14.72
N LEU A 201 -13.01 10.11 13.62
CA LEU A 201 -14.33 9.86 13.05
C LEU A 201 -15.02 8.69 13.76
N LYS A 202 -16.33 8.82 13.98
CA LYS A 202 -17.15 7.81 14.69
C LYS A 202 -18.47 7.52 13.98
N GLY A 203 -18.99 6.32 14.20
CA GLY A 203 -20.29 5.89 13.65
C GLY A 203 -20.31 5.78 12.13
N ASN A 204 -21.51 5.61 11.57
CA ASN A 204 -21.70 5.40 10.13
C ASN A 204 -21.37 6.64 9.30
N SER A 205 -21.66 7.85 9.82
CA SER A 205 -21.27 9.11 9.17
C SER A 205 -19.75 9.22 9.07
N GLY A 206 -19.04 8.97 10.18
CA GLY A 206 -17.59 8.98 10.21
C GLY A 206 -16.96 7.93 9.31
N ARG A 207 -17.57 6.75 9.20
CA ARG A 207 -17.11 5.70 8.28
C ARG A 207 -17.24 6.11 6.82
N ARG A 208 -18.35 6.75 6.42
CA ARG A 208 -18.53 7.28 5.06
C ARG A 208 -17.50 8.38 4.75
N GLU A 209 -17.27 9.28 5.68
CA GLU A 209 -16.26 10.33 5.53
C GLU A 209 -14.85 9.74 5.42
N ALA A 210 -14.51 8.75 6.25
CA ALA A 210 -13.23 8.07 6.18
C ALA A 210 -13.02 7.35 4.83
N LEU A 211 -14.07 6.74 4.26
CA LEU A 211 -14.00 6.12 2.94
C LEU A 211 -13.74 7.15 1.84
N LYS A 212 -14.37 8.33 1.94
CA LYS A 212 -14.11 9.45 1.03
C LYS A 212 -12.66 9.91 1.14
N ILE A 213 -12.16 10.13 2.35
CA ILE A 213 -10.77 10.50 2.60
C ILE A 213 -9.82 9.43 2.05
N LEU A 214 -10.08 8.15 2.30
CA LEU A 214 -9.27 7.04 1.81
C LEU A 214 -9.12 7.11 0.28
N ARG A 215 -10.23 7.29 -0.44
CA ARG A 215 -10.23 7.37 -1.92
C ARG A 215 -9.57 8.64 -2.44
N ASP A 216 -9.92 9.79 -1.87
CA ASP A 216 -9.40 11.09 -2.31
C ASP A 216 -7.89 11.21 -2.08
N SER A 217 -7.35 10.50 -1.07
CA SER A 217 -5.96 10.63 -0.64
C SER A 217 -4.99 9.59 -1.22
N SER A 218 -5.44 8.68 -2.06
CA SER A 218 -4.59 7.62 -2.63
C SER A 218 -3.42 8.15 -3.44
N VAL A 219 -3.68 9.10 -4.37
CA VAL A 219 -2.61 9.71 -5.19
C VAL A 219 -1.61 10.46 -4.31
N TYR A 220 -2.10 11.13 -3.27
CA TYR A 220 -1.24 11.78 -2.28
C TYR A 220 -0.36 10.77 -1.55
N GLY A 221 -0.94 9.67 -1.05
CA GLY A 221 -0.21 8.66 -0.31
C GLY A 221 0.92 8.02 -1.12
N VAL A 222 0.66 7.64 -2.37
CA VAL A 222 1.66 7.06 -3.28
C VAL A 222 2.85 8.01 -3.48
N ALA A 223 2.57 9.30 -3.71
CA ALA A 223 3.63 10.29 -3.93
C ALA A 223 4.37 10.70 -2.65
N MET A 224 3.68 10.70 -1.51
CA MET A 224 4.23 11.12 -0.22
C MET A 224 5.04 10.01 0.46
N PHE A 225 4.55 8.77 0.41
CA PHE A 225 5.10 7.61 1.10
C PHE A 225 5.30 6.40 0.17
N PRO A 226 6.16 6.52 -0.87
CA PRO A 226 6.55 5.41 -1.74
C PRO A 226 7.36 4.34 -0.98
N ALA A 227 7.34 3.10 -1.48
CA ALA A 227 7.99 1.96 -0.85
C ALA A 227 9.53 2.12 -0.73
N GLU A 228 10.17 2.79 -1.69
CA GLU A 228 11.63 2.93 -1.79
C GLU A 228 12.28 3.70 -0.61
N GLN A 229 11.53 4.51 0.14
CA GLN A 229 12.04 5.18 1.35
C GLN A 229 12.43 4.21 2.47
N SER A 230 11.99 2.94 2.41
CA SER A 230 12.35 1.91 3.39
C SER A 230 13.77 1.34 3.23
N ALA A 231 14.39 1.47 2.05
CA ALA A 231 15.69 0.85 1.76
C ALA A 231 16.88 1.60 2.39
N GLU A 232 16.74 2.91 2.65
CA GLU A 232 17.80 3.74 3.24
C GLU A 232 17.69 3.89 4.78
N GLY A 233 16.64 3.32 5.40
CA GLY A 233 16.35 3.46 6.82
C GLY A 233 16.12 2.13 7.51
N LYS A 234 17.17 1.60 8.16
CA LYS A 234 17.16 0.43 9.08
C LYS A 234 15.86 0.32 9.91
N TYR A 235 14.91 -0.49 9.46
CA TYR A 235 13.98 -1.17 10.36
C TYR A 235 14.66 -2.46 10.82
N GLY A 236 14.96 -2.50 12.13
CA GLY A 236 15.79 -3.53 12.74
C GLY A 236 15.26 -4.93 12.47
N SER A 237 16.14 -5.76 11.91
CA SER A 237 16.04 -7.21 11.91
C SER A 237 16.02 -7.71 13.35
N GLY A 238 14.82 -7.82 13.93
CA GLY A 238 14.57 -8.61 15.12
C GLY A 238 14.86 -10.07 14.80
N LYS A 239 15.91 -10.62 15.43
CA LYS A 239 16.36 -12.01 15.31
C LYS A 239 15.19 -13.00 15.47
N LEU A 240 14.88 -13.73 14.40
CA LEU A 240 14.18 -15.00 14.49
C LEU A 240 15.19 -16.08 14.89
N GLY A 241 15.32 -16.31 16.20
CA GLY A 241 15.97 -17.51 16.73
C GLY A 241 15.03 -18.69 16.56
N GLY A 242 15.33 -19.58 15.62
CA GLY A 242 14.62 -20.85 15.46
C GLY A 242 14.87 -21.78 16.64
N PRO A 243 13.86 -22.56 17.09
CA PRO A 243 14.01 -23.46 18.22
C PRO A 243 14.88 -24.66 17.88
N SER A 244 15.74 -24.99 18.84
CA SER A 244 16.53 -26.22 18.93
C SER A 244 15.65 -27.46 18.82
N SER A 245 15.89 -28.27 17.79
CA SER A 245 15.38 -29.65 17.70
C SER A 245 16.43 -30.59 18.29
N THR A 246 16.21 -30.97 19.54
CA THR A 246 16.72 -32.21 20.12
C THR A 246 15.95 -33.39 19.55
N ARG A 247 16.65 -34.40 19.00
CA ARG A 247 16.18 -35.80 19.03
C ARG A 247 17.36 -36.75 18.98
N GLY A 248 17.56 -37.45 20.10
CA GLY A 248 18.47 -38.57 20.21
C GLY A 248 17.87 -39.87 19.70
N SER A 249 18.79 -40.74 19.29
CA SER A 249 18.79 -42.21 19.38
C SER A 249 17.75 -43.03 18.59
N GLY A 250 18.25 -43.71 17.56
CA GLY A 250 17.69 -44.92 16.97
C GLY A 250 18.82 -45.72 16.33
N MET A 251 19.17 -46.84 16.97
CA MET A 251 20.32 -47.70 16.69
C MET A 251 19.90 -48.90 15.82
N HIS A 252 20.85 -49.44 15.05
CA HIS A 252 20.90 -50.76 14.38
C HIS A 252 20.28 -50.96 12.97
N GLY A 253 21.10 -51.55 12.08
CA GLY A 253 20.64 -52.26 10.88
C GLY A 253 21.59 -52.24 9.67
N ASN A 254 22.78 -52.81 9.80
CA ASN A 254 23.70 -53.07 8.68
C ASN A 254 23.31 -54.38 7.97
N THR A 255 23.05 -54.38 6.66
CA THR A 255 23.44 -55.47 5.74
C THR A 255 23.28 -55.06 4.27
N LYS A 256 24.36 -55.22 3.50
CA LYS A 256 24.42 -55.26 2.03
C LYS A 256 24.02 -56.66 1.51
N GLY A 257 23.38 -56.70 0.33
CA GLY A 257 23.21 -57.88 -0.53
C GLY A 257 21.99 -57.69 -1.44
N ARG A 258 22.08 -57.23 -2.70
CA ARG A 258 22.60 -57.82 -3.96
C ARG A 258 21.66 -58.89 -4.57
N LEU A 259 21.25 -58.62 -5.83
CA LEU A 259 20.56 -59.48 -6.84
C LEU A 259 19.11 -59.88 -6.46
N GLU A 260 18.13 -60.08 -7.35
CA GLU A 260 17.97 -59.96 -8.80
C GLU A 260 16.46 -59.97 -9.11
N ARG A 261 16.14 -59.51 -10.32
CA ARG A 261 14.98 -59.87 -11.18
C ARG A 261 14.20 -61.13 -10.76
N TRP A 262 12.87 -61.05 -10.69
CA TRP A 262 11.87 -61.54 -11.67
C TRP A 262 10.55 -60.80 -11.44
#